data_AF-A0A5P9ES31-F1
#
_entry.id   AF-A0A5P9ES31-F1
#
_cell.length_a   1.000
_cell.length_b   1.000
_cell.length_c   1.000
_cell.angle_alpha   90.00
_cell.angle_beta   90.00
_cell.angle_gamma   90.00
#
_symmetry.space_group_name_H-M   'P 1'
#
loop_
_entity.id
_entity.type
_entity.pdbx_description
1 polymer ?
#
loop_
_entity_poly.entity_id
_entity_poly.type
_entity_poly.pdbx_seq_one_letter_code
_entity_poly.pdbx_strand_id
1 'polypeptide(L)'
;MAKRKPRKPMSKQAQHARLVNRWLPGLVLTARSSTGLDTYGDPILDISHRRQGGAVGDIARAKLQHEILNWQHHWLVTVFVECKTPKGEFYTDSTEFESRGVRLNDLAELVRPELDNIQNQANPNHYKDHGWEAEILPNRKQEKGRAA
;
A
#
# COMPACT_ATOMS: atom_id res chain seq x y z
N MET A 1 -21.85 44.49 -15.72
CA MET A 1 -21.40 43.38 -14.85
C MET A 1 -21.78 42.04 -15.48
N ALA A 2 -20.82 41.25 -15.97
CA ALA A 2 -21.11 39.95 -16.58
C ALA A 2 -21.52 38.94 -15.49
N LYS A 3 -22.76 38.44 -15.55
CA LYS A 3 -23.24 37.37 -14.66
C LYS A 3 -22.40 36.11 -14.93
N ARG A 4 -21.57 35.70 -13.97
CA ARG A 4 -20.83 34.43 -14.04
C ARG A 4 -21.84 33.29 -14.17
N LYS A 5 -21.76 32.53 -15.26
CA LYS A 5 -22.60 31.34 -15.45
C LYS A 5 -22.34 30.34 -14.33
N PRO A 6 -23.38 29.70 -13.75
CA PRO A 6 -23.20 28.70 -12.73
C PRO A 6 -22.37 27.53 -13.28
N ARG A 7 -21.37 27.08 -12.51
CA ARG A 7 -20.52 25.95 -12.89
C ARG A 7 -21.41 24.71 -12.99
N LYS A 8 -21.39 24.02 -14.13
CA LYS A 8 -22.08 22.73 -14.27
C LYS A 8 -21.55 21.76 -13.19
N PRO A 9 -22.43 21.03 -12.49
CA PRO A 9 -21.99 20.02 -11.54
C PRO A 9 -21.17 18.95 -12.29
N MET A 10 -20.12 18.45 -11.64
CA MET A 10 -19.31 17.38 -12.21
C MET A 10 -20.14 16.12 -12.44
N SER A 11 -19.85 15.40 -13.53
CA SER A 11 -20.42 14.06 -13.75
C SER A 11 -19.98 13.10 -12.63
N LYS A 12 -20.80 12.07 -12.35
CA LYS A 12 -20.46 11.03 -11.36
C LYS A 12 -19.10 10.39 -11.65
N GLN A 13 -18.79 10.16 -12.92
CA GLN A 13 -17.50 9.63 -13.35
C GLN A 13 -16.33 10.56 -13.01
N ALA A 14 -16.48 11.88 -13.22
CA ALA A 14 -15.46 12.86 -12.86
C ALA A 14 -15.30 13.02 -11.34
N GLN A 15 -16.39 12.90 -10.58
CA GLN A 15 -16.36 12.89 -9.12
C GLN A 15 -15.62 11.65 -8.60
N HIS A 16 -15.93 10.47 -9.14
CA HIS A 16 -15.29 9.22 -8.77
C HIS A 16 -13.79 9.23 -9.12
N ALA A 17 -13.41 9.63 -10.33
CA ALA A 17 -12.01 9.76 -10.72
C ALA A 17 -11.22 10.74 -9.83
N ARG A 18 -11.86 11.83 -9.36
CA ARG A 18 -11.24 12.75 -8.39
C ARG A 18 -11.04 12.11 -7.01
N LEU A 19 -12.01 11.34 -6.54
CA LEU A 19 -11.88 10.60 -5.28
C LEU A 19 -10.74 9.59 -5.36
N VAL A 20 -10.73 8.78 -6.41
CA VAL A 20 -9.68 7.80 -6.70
C VAL A 20 -8.29 8.45 -6.72
N ASN A 21 -8.09 9.48 -7.54
CA ASN A 21 -6.77 10.16 -7.64
C ASN A 21 -6.33 10.85 -6.36
N ARG A 22 -7.27 11.18 -5.46
CA ARG A 22 -6.96 11.81 -4.17
C ARG A 22 -6.53 10.80 -3.11
N TRP A 23 -7.12 9.60 -3.14
CA TRP A 23 -7.07 8.65 -2.03
C TRP A 23 -6.31 7.37 -2.32
N LEU A 24 -6.26 6.90 -3.58
CA LEU A 24 -5.45 5.73 -3.91
C LEU A 24 -3.96 6.02 -3.74
N PRO A 25 -3.39 7.09 -4.33
CA PRO A 25 -1.96 7.38 -4.14
C PRO A 25 -1.64 7.75 -2.68
N GLY A 26 -0.72 7.01 -2.08
CA GLY A 26 -0.31 7.14 -0.68
C GLY A 26 -1.11 6.28 0.29
N LEU A 27 -2.05 5.45 -0.20
CA LEU A 27 -2.65 4.37 0.58
C LEU A 27 -1.59 3.31 0.84
N VAL A 28 -1.44 2.89 2.11
CA VAL A 28 -0.49 1.88 2.56
C VAL A 28 -1.26 0.70 3.10
N LEU A 29 -0.97 -0.48 2.58
CA LEU A 29 -1.52 -1.77 3.00
C LEU A 29 -0.43 -2.52 3.76
N THR A 30 -0.69 -2.89 5.00
CA THR A 30 0.26 -3.59 5.86
C THR A 30 -0.27 -4.97 6.18
N ALA A 31 0.52 -6.01 5.91
CA ALA A 31 0.23 -7.38 6.31
C ALA A 31 1.34 -7.87 7.25
N ARG A 32 0.97 -8.39 8.42
CA ARG A 32 1.91 -8.99 9.37
C ARG A 32 1.60 -10.46 9.57
N SER A 33 2.62 -11.27 9.86
CA SER A 33 2.40 -12.67 10.21
C SER A 33 1.64 -12.79 11.53
N SER A 34 1.93 -11.92 12.51
CA SER A 34 1.24 -11.91 13.80
C SER A 34 -0.25 -11.54 13.71
N THR A 35 -0.67 -10.80 12.67
CA THR A 35 -2.08 -10.45 12.47
C THR A 35 -2.87 -11.56 11.80
N GLY A 36 -2.22 -12.54 11.17
CA GLY A 36 -2.84 -13.75 10.64
C GLY A 36 -3.75 -13.55 9.42
N LEU A 37 -4.66 -14.51 9.24
CA LEU A 37 -5.69 -14.52 8.19
C LEU A 37 -7.07 -14.22 8.81
N ASP A 38 -7.97 -13.64 8.02
CA ASP A 38 -9.36 -13.42 8.40
C ASP A 38 -10.18 -14.72 8.34
N THR A 39 -11.49 -14.62 8.62
CA THR A 39 -12.42 -15.77 8.60
C THR A 39 -12.56 -16.44 7.23
N TYR A 40 -12.10 -15.79 6.16
CA TYR A 40 -12.13 -16.28 4.78
C TYR A 40 -10.77 -16.80 4.32
N GLY A 41 -9.74 -16.73 5.17
CA GLY A 41 -8.38 -17.14 4.83
C GLY A 41 -7.57 -16.07 4.11
N ASP A 42 -8.06 -14.83 4.05
CA ASP A 42 -7.34 -13.71 3.43
C ASP A 42 -6.44 -13.00 4.46
N PRO A 43 -5.30 -12.40 4.07
CA PRO A 43 -4.45 -11.66 5.00
C PRO A 43 -5.23 -10.55 5.72
N ILE A 44 -5.08 -10.46 7.05
CA ILE A 44 -5.59 -9.32 7.80
C ILE A 44 -4.72 -8.10 7.46
N LEU A 45 -5.23 -7.26 6.56
CA LEU A 45 -4.58 -6.02 6.13
C LEU A 45 -4.98 -4.86 7.03
N ASP A 46 -3.98 -4.20 7.62
CA ASP A 46 -4.14 -2.84 8.12
C ASP A 46 -4.01 -1.85 6.95
N ILE A 47 -4.86 -0.81 6.96
CA ILE A 47 -4.92 0.17 5.88
C ILE A 47 -4.77 1.56 6.46
N SER A 48 -3.66 2.20 6.12
CA SER A 48 -3.35 3.57 6.49
C SER A 48 -3.15 4.44 5.24
N HIS A 49 -2.99 5.75 5.44
CA HIS A 49 -2.69 6.67 4.35
C HIS A 49 -1.59 7.63 4.76
N ARG A 50 -0.48 7.66 4.01
CA ARG A 50 0.74 8.40 4.34
C ARG A 50 0.49 9.87 4.68
N ARG A 51 -0.44 10.52 3.97
CA ARG A 51 -0.76 11.96 4.18
C ARG A 51 -1.75 12.26 5.30
N GLN A 52 -2.40 11.26 5.90
CA GLN A 52 -3.46 11.49 6.91
C GLN A 52 -3.07 11.05 8.32
N GLY A 53 -1.88 10.45 8.51
CA GLY A 53 -1.30 10.22 9.83
C GLY A 53 -2.13 9.31 10.75
N GLY A 54 -3.04 8.49 10.21
CA GLY A 54 -3.91 7.61 11.00
C GLY A 54 -4.53 6.48 10.17
N ALA A 55 -5.16 5.52 10.85
CA ALA A 55 -5.90 4.42 10.25
C ALA A 55 -7.07 4.99 9.42
N VAL A 56 -7.02 4.77 8.10
CA VAL A 56 -8.12 5.12 7.18
C VAL A 56 -8.99 3.89 6.91
N GLY A 57 -8.61 2.74 7.50
CA GLY A 57 -9.24 1.42 7.48
C GLY A 57 -10.66 1.40 6.97
N ASP A 58 -11.61 1.90 7.77
CA ASP A 58 -13.03 1.71 7.47
C ASP A 58 -13.53 2.58 6.30
N ILE A 59 -12.99 3.79 6.14
CA ILE A 59 -13.48 4.75 5.14
C ILE A 59 -12.87 4.48 3.76
N ALA A 60 -11.57 4.15 3.71
CA ALA A 60 -10.88 3.82 2.47
C ALA A 60 -11.29 2.43 1.96
N ARG A 61 -11.35 1.43 2.85
CA ARG A 61 -11.79 0.07 2.49
C ARG A 61 -13.22 0.09 1.97
N ALA A 62 -14.17 0.75 2.64
CA ALA A 62 -15.57 0.75 2.18
C ALA A 62 -15.81 1.48 0.84
N LYS A 63 -15.06 2.55 0.53
CA LYS A 63 -15.31 3.36 -0.68
C LYS A 63 -14.46 3.00 -1.88
N LEU A 64 -13.29 2.39 -1.66
CA LEU A 64 -12.31 2.09 -2.70
C LEU A 64 -11.90 0.62 -2.73
N GLN A 65 -12.63 -0.27 -2.04
CA GLN A 65 -12.31 -1.71 -2.00
C GLN A 65 -12.14 -2.29 -3.40
N HIS A 66 -13.06 -1.96 -4.30
CA HIS A 66 -13.09 -2.51 -5.64
C HIS A 66 -11.82 -2.11 -6.41
N GLU A 67 -11.42 -0.85 -6.32
CA GLU A 67 -10.23 -0.30 -6.96
C GLU A 67 -8.96 -0.89 -6.35
N ILE A 68 -8.88 -1.00 -5.03
CA ILE A 68 -7.72 -1.58 -4.33
C ILE A 68 -7.51 -3.04 -4.76
N LEU A 69 -8.57 -3.85 -4.75
CA LEU A 69 -8.48 -5.29 -5.02
C LEU A 69 -8.32 -5.63 -6.50
N ASN A 70 -9.04 -4.93 -7.38
CA ASN A 70 -9.20 -5.38 -8.77
C ASN A 70 -8.34 -4.62 -9.79
N TRP A 71 -7.88 -3.41 -9.46
CA TRP A 71 -7.05 -2.63 -10.39
C TRP A 71 -5.59 -3.01 -10.27
N GLN A 72 -4.87 -2.78 -11.38
CA GLN A 72 -3.42 -2.84 -11.39
C GLN A 72 -2.86 -1.49 -10.91
N HIS A 73 -1.90 -1.54 -9.99
CA HIS A 73 -1.30 -0.35 -9.41
C HIS A 73 0.21 -0.29 -9.65
N HIS A 74 0.78 0.87 -9.32
CA HIS A 74 2.20 1.03 -9.11
C HIS A 74 2.44 1.00 -7.60
N TRP A 75 3.18 0.00 -7.14
CA TRP A 75 3.47 -0.25 -5.73
C TRP A 75 4.91 0.13 -5.40
N LEU A 76 5.09 0.70 -4.21
CA LEU A 76 6.34 0.59 -3.46
C LEU A 76 6.10 -0.43 -2.35
N VAL A 77 6.86 -1.51 -2.35
CA VAL A 77 6.72 -2.61 -1.41
C VAL A 77 7.93 -2.63 -0.49
N THR A 78 7.69 -2.63 0.81
CA THR A 78 8.71 -2.80 1.85
C THR A 78 8.44 -4.13 2.53
N VAL A 79 9.37 -5.07 2.42
CA VAL A 79 9.32 -6.36 3.12
C VAL A 79 10.23 -6.27 4.34
N PHE A 80 9.75 -6.67 5.50
CA PHE A 80 10.46 -6.42 6.76
C PHE A 80 10.40 -7.60 7.72
N VAL A 81 11.40 -7.66 8.60
CA VAL A 81 11.47 -8.56 9.75
C VAL A 81 11.67 -7.73 11.00
N GLU A 82 10.82 -7.92 11.99
CA GLU A 82 10.94 -7.29 13.30
C GLU A 82 11.74 -8.21 14.23
N CYS A 83 12.77 -7.65 14.84
CA CYS A 83 13.65 -8.35 15.75
C CYS A 83 13.72 -7.64 17.11
N LYS A 84 14.03 -8.41 18.16
CA LYS A 84 14.25 -7.92 19.52
C LYS A 84 15.47 -8.58 20.12
N THR A 85 16.44 -7.78 20.54
CA THR A 85 17.66 -8.28 21.20
C THR A 85 17.31 -8.86 22.58
N PRO A 86 18.20 -9.70 23.18
CA PRO A 86 17.99 -10.21 24.54
C PRO A 86 17.90 -9.11 25.60
N LYS A 87 18.47 -7.93 25.34
CA LYS A 87 18.37 -6.73 26.19
C LYS A 87 17.04 -5.99 26.05
N GLY A 88 16.22 -6.38 25.08
CA GLY A 88 14.89 -5.84 24.85
C GLY A 88 14.80 -4.72 23.81
N GLU A 89 15.90 -4.40 23.12
CA GLU A 89 15.93 -3.38 22.06
C GLU A 89 15.30 -3.93 20.78
N PHE A 90 14.43 -3.14 20.17
CA PHE A 90 13.79 -3.48 18.89
C PHE A 90 14.60 -2.94 17.72
N TYR A 91 14.71 -3.74 16.68
CA TYR A 91 15.24 -3.31 15.39
C TYR A 91 14.47 -3.99 14.26
N THR A 92 14.50 -3.36 13.09
CA THR A 92 13.84 -3.85 11.90
C THR A 92 14.86 -3.93 10.79
N ASP A 93 14.97 -5.08 10.16
CA ASP A 93 15.61 -5.21 8.87
C ASP A 93 14.51 -5.11 7.80
N SER A 94 14.82 -4.49 6.66
CA SER A 94 13.88 -4.41 5.54
C SER A 94 14.57 -4.36 4.17
N THR A 95 13.82 -4.74 3.14
CA THR A 95 14.14 -4.53 1.73
C THR A 95 12.98 -3.82 1.05
N GLU A 96 13.27 -3.01 0.03
CA GLU A 96 12.27 -2.24 -0.69
C GLU A 96 12.38 -2.45 -2.21
N PHE A 97 11.23 -2.58 -2.88
CA PHE A 97 11.18 -2.67 -4.34
C PHE A 97 9.93 -2.02 -4.93
N GLU A 98 10.04 -1.54 -6.16
CA GLU A 98 8.89 -1.05 -6.93
C GLU A 98 8.30 -2.15 -7.81
N SER A 99 6.98 -2.20 -7.91
CA SER A 99 6.27 -3.09 -8.83
C SER A 99 5.17 -2.36 -9.59
N ARG A 100 5.03 -2.58 -10.90
CA ARG A 100 4.08 -1.86 -11.76
C ARG A 100 3.16 -2.81 -12.49
N GLY A 101 1.89 -2.44 -12.58
CA GLY A 101 0.92 -3.23 -13.33
C GLY A 101 0.44 -4.48 -12.58
N VAL A 102 0.59 -4.50 -11.25
CA VAL A 102 0.33 -5.67 -10.41
C VAL A 102 -0.90 -5.44 -9.54
N ARG A 103 -1.76 -6.45 -9.39
CA ARG A 103 -2.91 -6.41 -8.47
C ARG A 103 -2.48 -6.77 -7.06
N LEU A 104 -3.28 -6.41 -6.06
CA LEU A 104 -2.98 -6.74 -4.67
C LEU A 104 -2.77 -8.25 -4.45
N ASN A 105 -3.64 -9.08 -5.03
CA ASN A 105 -3.57 -10.54 -4.86
C ASN A 105 -2.29 -11.14 -5.47
N ASP A 106 -1.70 -10.47 -6.45
CA ASP A 106 -0.49 -10.92 -7.13
C ASP A 106 0.79 -10.46 -6.40
N LEU A 107 0.69 -9.52 -5.44
CA LEU A 107 1.85 -9.05 -4.66
C LEU A 107 2.48 -10.15 -3.82
N ALA A 108 1.71 -11.13 -3.36
CA ALA A 108 2.20 -12.21 -2.52
C ALA A 108 3.34 -13.01 -3.20
N GLU A 109 3.26 -13.21 -4.53
CA GLU A 109 4.30 -13.91 -5.30
C GLU A 109 5.61 -13.10 -5.39
N LEU A 110 5.51 -11.77 -5.35
CA LEU A 110 6.67 -10.87 -5.39
C LEU A 110 7.31 -10.69 -4.01
N VAL A 111 6.49 -10.66 -2.96
CA VAL A 111 6.96 -10.48 -1.59
C VAL A 111 7.70 -11.72 -1.08
N ARG A 112 7.22 -12.92 -1.42
CA ARG A 112 7.71 -14.16 -0.81
C ARG A 112 9.22 -14.41 -0.98
N PRO A 113 9.82 -14.25 -2.17
CA PRO A 113 11.26 -14.44 -2.33
C PRO A 113 12.08 -13.41 -1.52
N GLU A 114 11.62 -12.16 -1.49
CA GLU A 114 12.26 -11.09 -0.70
C GLU A 114 12.16 -11.38 0.80
N LEU A 115 11.00 -11.88 1.25
CA LEU A 115 10.76 -12.27 2.63
C LEU A 115 11.67 -13.43 3.05
N ASP A 116 11.77 -14.47 2.23
CA ASP A 116 12.65 -15.61 2.50
C ASP A 116 14.12 -15.14 2.60
N ASN A 117 14.54 -14.23 1.73
CA ASN A 117 15.88 -13.65 1.76
C ASN A 117 16.18 -12.92 3.07
N ILE A 118 15.31 -11.99 3.47
CA ILE A 118 15.52 -11.21 4.71
C ILE A 118 15.38 -12.08 5.97
N GLN A 119 14.46 -13.04 6.00
CA GLN A 119 14.33 -13.97 7.12
C GLN A 119 15.59 -14.82 7.30
N ASN A 120 16.23 -15.24 6.20
CA ASN A 120 17.49 -16.00 6.25
C ASN A 120 18.68 -15.16 6.75
N GLN A 121 18.61 -13.84 6.63
CA GLN A 121 19.64 -12.92 7.13
C GLN A 121 19.41 -12.53 8.60
N ALA A 122 18.16 -12.62 9.08
CA ALA A 122 17.81 -12.27 10.44
C ALA A 122 18.42 -13.26 11.45
N ASN A 123 18.84 -12.74 12.60
CA ASN A 123 19.30 -13.59 13.70
C ASN A 123 18.12 -14.41 14.27
N PRO A 124 18.14 -15.75 14.21
CA PRO A 124 17.02 -16.58 14.67
C PRO A 124 16.65 -16.37 16.13
N ASN A 125 17.61 -15.97 16.98
CA ASN A 125 17.37 -15.73 18.40
C ASN A 125 16.71 -14.36 18.68
N HIS A 126 16.74 -13.45 17.71
CA HIS A 126 16.15 -12.12 17.84
C HIS A 126 14.80 -12.00 17.13
N TYR A 127 14.49 -12.91 16.21
CA TYR A 127 13.29 -12.90 15.40
C TYR A 127 12.00 -12.79 16.24
N LYS A 128 11.11 -11.87 15.87
CA LYS A 128 9.80 -11.68 16.53
C LYS A 128 8.62 -11.77 15.59
N ASP A 129 8.67 -11.04 14.49
CA ASP A 129 7.58 -10.98 13.51
C ASP A 129 8.14 -10.64 12.14
N HIS A 130 7.31 -10.72 11.12
CA HIS A 130 7.64 -10.28 9.78
C HIS A 130 6.38 -9.86 9.04
N GLY A 131 6.57 -9.18 7.91
CA GLY A 131 5.46 -8.75 7.10
C GLY A 131 5.90 -7.98 5.87
N TRP A 132 4.93 -7.32 5.27
CA TRP A 132 5.16 -6.39 4.18
C TRP A 132 4.20 -5.21 4.26
N GLU A 133 4.67 -4.09 3.73
CA GLU A 133 3.91 -2.87 3.50
C GLU A 133 3.92 -2.59 2.01
N ALA A 134 2.76 -2.28 1.44
CA ALA A 134 2.65 -1.86 0.04
C ALA A 134 1.94 -0.51 -0.05
N GLU A 135 2.65 0.50 -0.54
CA GLU A 135 2.12 1.81 -0.83
C GLU A 135 1.74 1.91 -2.30
N ILE A 136 0.52 2.38 -2.58
CA ILE A 136 0.13 2.74 -3.95
C ILE A 136 0.80 4.07 -4.31
N LEU A 137 1.73 4.03 -5.25
CA LEU A 137 2.37 5.20 -5.82
C LEU A 137 1.47 5.88 -6.85
N PRO A 138 1.63 7.19 -7.09
CA PRO A 138 0.96 7.85 -8.20
C PRO A 138 1.38 7.20 -9.51
N ASN A 139 0.42 6.76 -10.32
CA ASN A 139 0.67 6.43 -11.71
C ASN A 139 1.19 7.71 -12.39
N ARG A 140 2.52 7.84 -12.51
CA ARG A 140 3.10 8.82 -13.42
C ARG A 140 2.59 8.44 -14.80
N LYS A 141 1.52 9.12 -15.27
CA LYS A 141 1.38 9.36 -16.70
C LYS A 141 2.77 9.80 -17.13
N GLN A 142 3.37 9.06 -18.06
CA GLN A 142 4.63 9.39 -18.73
C GLN A 142 4.88 10.88 -18.58
N GLU A 143 5.99 11.25 -17.93
CA GLU A 143 6.52 12.60 -18.05
C GLU A 143 6.49 12.92 -19.54
N LYS A 144 5.47 13.69 -19.96
CA LYS A 144 5.36 14.19 -21.31
C LYS A 144 6.67 14.93 -21.51
N GLY A 145 7.46 14.44 -22.45
CA GLY A 145 8.82 14.91 -22.68
C GLY A 145 8.94 16.40 -22.49
N ARG A 146 9.76 16.80 -21.51
CA ARG A 146 10.66 17.92 -21.75
C ARG A 146 11.77 17.36 -22.62
N ALA A 147 11.53 17.41 -23.93
CA ALA A 147 12.63 17.39 -24.87
C ALA A 147 13.60 18.50 -24.45
N ALA A 148 14.88 18.12 -24.35
CA ALA A 148 16.00 19.03 -24.27
C ALA A 148 16.04 19.96 -25.49
#